data_AF-A0A3A4PXP6-F1
#
_entry.id   AF-A0A3A4PXP6-F1
#
_cell.length_a   1.000
_cell.length_b   1.000
_cell.length_c   1.000
_cell.angle_alpha   90.00
_cell.angle_beta   90.00
_cell.angle_gamma   90.00
#
_symmetry.space_group_name_H-M   'P 1'
#
loop_
_entity.id
_entity.type
_entity.pdbx_description
1 polymer ?
#
loop_
_entity_poly.entity_id
_entity_poly.type
_entity_poly.pdbx_seq_one_letter_code
_entity_poly.pdbx_strand_id
1 'polypeptide(L)'
;MGAVTAGYFLWGAAIAALLGTGLILLGTKLTCKFTPPFRVAYKASVVAWAVAAMIAAAIDFPFRLLGHPFPLATLILALVVGFSVSASIYGRMLRHPEFGPIGYGRACLVSAIQFAVMTGISAGAYAILRNQAQAVIDAAMRVRG
;
A
#
# COMPACT_ATOMS: atom_id res chain seq x y z
N MET A 1 -8.76 14.98 -21.20
CA MET A 1 -8.19 14.81 -19.84
C MET A 1 -7.99 13.35 -19.39
N GLY A 2 -8.62 12.32 -19.99
CA GLY A 2 -8.56 10.94 -19.49
C GLY A 2 -7.28 10.12 -19.76
N ALA A 3 -6.56 10.36 -20.86
CA ALA A 3 -5.37 9.55 -21.21
C ALA A 3 -4.13 9.86 -20.36
N VAL A 4 -3.97 11.14 -19.99
CA VAL A 4 -2.83 11.61 -19.19
C VAL A 4 -2.96 11.15 -17.73
N THR A 5 -4.16 11.22 -17.16
CA THR A 5 -4.45 10.69 -15.81
C THR A 5 -4.34 9.17 -15.74
N ALA A 6 -4.77 8.44 -16.79
CA ALA A 6 -4.56 7.00 -16.89
C ALA A 6 -3.07 6.62 -16.96
N GLY A 7 -2.27 7.39 -17.71
CA GLY A 7 -0.81 7.20 -17.80
C GLY A 7 -0.12 7.31 -16.45
N TYR A 8 -0.39 8.38 -15.68
CA TYR A 8 0.18 8.55 -14.34
C TYR A 8 -0.26 7.46 -13.36
N PHE A 9 -1.49 6.97 -13.48
CA PHE A 9 -2.01 5.89 -12.65
C PHE A 9 -1.27 4.57 -12.90
N LEU A 10 -0.99 4.23 -14.17
CA LEU A 10 -0.26 3.02 -14.54
C LEU A 10 1.20 3.07 -14.08
N TRP A 11 1.87 4.21 -14.26
CA TRP A 11 3.24 4.41 -13.77
C TRP A 11 3.31 4.34 -12.24
N GLY A 12 2.35 4.98 -11.54
CA GLY A 12 2.25 4.90 -10.08
C GLY A 12 2.02 3.49 -9.58
N ALA A 13 1.14 2.73 -10.22
CA ALA A 13 0.86 1.33 -9.88
C ALA A 13 2.09 0.43 -10.11
N ALA A 14 2.82 0.62 -11.21
CA ALA A 14 4.04 -0.13 -11.50
C ALA A 14 5.14 0.13 -10.44
N ILE A 15 5.36 1.39 -10.08
CA ILE A 15 6.33 1.77 -9.04
C ILE A 15 5.89 1.20 -7.68
N ALA A 16 4.61 1.32 -7.33
CA ALA A 16 4.08 0.77 -6.08
C ALA A 16 4.23 -0.75 -6.01
N ALA A 17 3.99 -1.47 -7.12
CA ALA A 17 4.18 -2.91 -7.19
C ALA A 17 5.66 -3.31 -7.03
N LEU A 18 6.59 -2.56 -7.65
CA LEU A 18 8.03 -2.80 -7.50
C LEU A 18 8.50 -2.54 -6.06
N LEU A 19 8.07 -1.44 -5.44
CA LEU A 19 8.35 -1.12 -4.04
C LEU A 19 7.78 -2.20 -3.12
N GLY A 20 6.52 -2.58 -3.30
CA GLY A 20 5.87 -3.65 -2.53
C GLY A 20 6.61 -4.98 -2.65
N THR A 21 7.08 -5.33 -3.85
CA THR A 21 7.90 -6.53 -4.07
C THR A 21 9.22 -6.47 -3.30
N GLY A 22 9.93 -5.34 -3.37
CA GLY A 22 11.18 -5.13 -2.62
C GLY A 22 10.96 -5.26 -1.11
N LEU A 23 9.86 -4.71 -0.60
CA LEU A 23 9.50 -4.80 0.82
C LEU A 23 9.12 -6.22 1.25
N ILE A 24 8.45 -6.99 0.40
CA ILE A 24 8.17 -8.40 0.67
C ILE A 24 9.47 -9.18 0.73
N LEU A 25 10.39 -8.98 -0.22
CA LEU A 25 11.69 -9.65 -0.23
C LEU A 25 12.49 -9.33 1.04
N LEU A 26 12.58 -8.05 1.39
CA LEU A 26 13.25 -7.60 2.61
C LEU A 26 12.58 -8.18 3.86
N GLY A 27 11.25 -8.10 3.94
CA GLY A 27 10.45 -8.65 5.03
C GLY A 27 10.72 -10.14 5.21
N THR A 28 10.60 -10.94 4.15
CA THR A 28 10.89 -12.39 4.20
C THR A 28 12.33 -12.70 4.58
N LYS A 29 13.30 -11.90 4.14
CA LYS A 29 14.71 -12.08 4.52
C LYS A 29 14.91 -11.83 6.02
N LEU A 30 14.27 -10.80 6.56
CA LEU A 30 14.37 -10.45 7.99
C LEU A 30 13.58 -11.41 8.89
N THR A 31 12.35 -11.76 8.51
CA THR A 31 11.43 -12.50 9.38
C THR A 31 11.52 -14.02 9.19
N CYS A 32 11.77 -14.47 7.96
CA CYS A 32 11.76 -15.88 7.60
C CYS A 32 13.14 -16.43 7.24
N LYS A 33 14.18 -15.59 7.18
CA LYS A 33 15.57 -15.95 6.85
C LYS A 33 15.74 -16.61 5.47
N PHE A 34 14.78 -16.44 4.57
CA PHE A 34 14.89 -16.88 3.17
C PHE A 34 14.41 -15.76 2.25
N THR A 35 14.81 -15.86 0.97
CA THR A 35 14.38 -14.90 -0.05
C THR A 35 13.55 -15.65 -1.11
N PRO A 36 12.24 -15.37 -1.25
CA PRO A 36 11.42 -16.00 -2.28
C PRO A 36 11.85 -15.52 -3.68
N PRO A 37 11.55 -16.29 -4.74
CA PRO A 37 11.80 -15.84 -6.11
C PRO A 37 11.05 -14.53 -6.40
N PHE A 38 11.70 -13.58 -7.09
CA PHE A 38 11.13 -12.26 -7.40
C PHE A 38 9.74 -12.36 -8.04
N ARG A 39 9.54 -13.29 -8.97
CA ARG A 39 8.25 -13.50 -9.65
C ARG A 39 7.11 -13.86 -8.68
N VAL A 40 7.42 -14.59 -7.60
CA VAL A 40 6.42 -14.96 -6.58
C VAL A 40 6.11 -13.77 -5.68
N ALA A 41 7.15 -13.06 -5.22
CA ALA A 41 6.99 -11.84 -4.42
C ALA A 41 6.21 -10.76 -5.18
N TYR A 42 6.50 -10.58 -6.47
CA TYR A 42 5.78 -9.64 -7.33
C TYR A 42 4.30 -10.00 -7.48
N LYS A 43 4.01 -11.26 -7.80
CA LYS A 43 2.62 -11.74 -7.87
C LYS A 43 1.89 -11.54 -6.54
N ALA A 44 2.52 -11.90 -5.42
CA ALA A 44 1.94 -11.72 -4.10
C ALA A 44 1.65 -10.24 -3.80
N SER A 45 2.57 -9.34 -4.15
CA SER A 45 2.37 -7.89 -3.99
C SER A 45 1.21 -7.37 -4.84
N VAL A 46 1.13 -7.77 -6.11
CA VAL A 46 0.06 -7.34 -7.02
C VAL A 46 -1.30 -7.87 -6.55
N VAL A 47 -1.37 -9.15 -6.15
CA VAL A 47 -2.62 -9.74 -5.64
C VAL A 47 -3.04 -9.08 -4.33
N ALA A 48 -2.12 -8.88 -3.38
CA ALA A 48 -2.42 -8.18 -2.14
C ALA A 48 -2.94 -6.77 -2.39
N TRP A 49 -2.30 -6.02 -3.30
CA TRP A 49 -2.74 -4.67 -3.67
C TRP A 49 -4.12 -4.68 -4.35
N ALA A 50 -4.34 -5.55 -5.33
CA ALA A 50 -5.62 -5.65 -6.04
C ALA A 50 -6.76 -6.01 -5.08
N VAL A 51 -6.54 -6.96 -4.18
CA VAL A 51 -7.53 -7.36 -3.18
C VAL A 51 -7.77 -6.24 -2.17
N ALA A 52 -6.73 -5.57 -1.69
CA ALA A 52 -6.87 -4.42 -0.79
C ALA A 52 -7.64 -3.28 -1.46
N ALA A 53 -7.38 -2.99 -2.74
CA ALA A 53 -8.10 -1.98 -3.52
C ALA A 53 -9.59 -2.34 -3.69
N MET A 54 -9.91 -3.61 -3.98
CA MET A 54 -11.30 -4.07 -4.06
C MET A 54 -12.01 -3.95 -2.71
N ILE A 55 -11.36 -4.31 -1.61
CA ILE A 55 -11.92 -4.17 -0.25
C ILE A 55 -12.15 -2.70 0.08
N ALA A 56 -11.17 -1.84 -0.18
CA ALA A 56 -11.30 -0.40 0.04
C ALA A 56 -12.46 0.18 -0.77
N ALA A 57 -12.59 -0.20 -2.05
CA ALA A 57 -13.70 0.22 -2.89
C ALA A 57 -15.06 -0.28 -2.38
N ALA A 58 -15.13 -1.54 -1.92
CA ALA A 58 -16.36 -2.11 -1.37
C ALA A 58 -16.79 -1.42 -0.07
N ILE A 59 -15.81 -1.04 0.78
CA ILE A 59 -16.06 -0.29 2.02
C ILE A 59 -16.48 1.15 1.73
N ASP A 60 -15.87 1.81 0.73
CA ASP A 60 -16.14 3.21 0.35
C ASP A 60 -17.44 3.40 -0.44
N PHE A 61 -17.85 2.40 -1.20
CA PHE A 61 -19.07 2.42 -2.01
C PHE A 61 -20.33 2.89 -1.26
N PRO A 62 -20.71 2.32 -0.09
CA PRO A 62 -21.91 2.76 0.63
C PRO A 62 -21.82 4.21 1.14
N PHE A 63 -20.64 4.68 1.56
CA PHE A 63 -20.47 6.06 2.03
C PHE A 63 -20.59 7.07 0.89
N ARG A 64 -20.04 6.73 -0.29
CA ARG A 64 -20.21 7.54 -1.49
C ARG A 64 -21.66 7.61 -1.95
N LEU A 65 -22.40 6.49 -1.89
CA LEU A 65 -23.82 6.48 -2.24
C LEU A 65 -24.67 7.34 -1.30
N LEU A 66 -24.32 7.38 -0.02
CA LEU A 66 -25.04 8.15 1.00
C LEU A 66 -24.54 9.60 1.14
N GLY A 67 -23.53 10.01 0.38
CA GLY A 67 -22.95 11.36 0.45
C GLY A 67 -22.29 11.70 1.78
N HIS A 68 -22.00 10.70 2.61
CA HIS A 68 -21.40 10.91 3.93
C HIS A 68 -19.87 10.96 3.85
N PRO A 69 -19.23 11.84 4.63
CA PRO A 69 -17.77 11.85 4.72
C PRO A 69 -17.28 10.53 5.30
N PHE A 70 -16.15 10.04 4.77
CA PHE A 70 -15.57 8.75 5.14
C PHE A 70 -15.15 8.77 6.63
N PRO A 71 -15.81 8.00 7.52
CA PRO A 71 -15.53 8.05 8.95
C PRO A 71 -14.14 7.52 9.29
N LEU A 72 -13.51 8.08 10.33
CA LEU A 72 -12.21 7.58 10.83
C LEU A 72 -12.29 6.10 11.24
N ALA A 73 -13.41 5.69 11.86
CA ALA A 73 -13.64 4.29 12.23
C ALA A 73 -13.63 3.34 11.02
N THR A 74 -14.21 3.78 9.90
CA THR A 74 -14.23 3.03 8.64
C THR A 74 -12.83 2.93 8.04
N LEU A 75 -12.02 3.99 8.14
CA LEU A 75 -10.62 3.98 7.72
C LEU A 75 -9.80 2.97 8.51
N ILE A 76 -9.94 2.96 9.84
CA ILE A 76 -9.26 2.00 10.72
C ILE A 76 -9.69 0.58 10.38
N LEU A 77 -10.99 0.35 10.16
CA LEU A 77 -11.52 -0.96 9.77
C LEU A 77 -10.93 -1.43 8.43
N ALA A 78 -10.90 -0.56 7.42
CA ALA A 78 -10.31 -0.86 6.12
C ALA A 78 -8.81 -1.21 6.23
N LEU A 79 -8.08 -0.50 7.10
CA LEU A 79 -6.68 -0.78 7.43
C LEU A 79 -6.49 -2.17 8.04
N VAL A 80 -7.26 -2.51 9.07
CA VAL A 80 -7.17 -3.80 9.78
C VAL A 80 -7.54 -4.96 8.85
N VAL A 81 -8.61 -4.81 8.07
CA VAL A 81 -9.03 -5.82 7.10
C VAL A 81 -7.99 -5.97 6.00
N GLY A 82 -7.51 -4.87 5.41
CA GLY A 82 -6.47 -4.89 4.38
C GLY A 82 -5.17 -5.53 4.86
N PHE A 83 -4.75 -5.24 6.10
CA PHE A 83 -3.61 -5.87 6.74
C PHE A 83 -3.80 -7.39 6.88
N SER A 84 -4.95 -7.82 7.42
CA SER A 84 -5.24 -9.23 7.69
C SER A 84 -5.32 -10.06 6.39
N VAL A 85 -5.89 -9.47 5.34
CA VAL A 85 -5.99 -10.10 4.03
C VAL A 85 -4.62 -10.19 3.36
N SER A 86 -3.80 -9.13 3.44
CA SER A 86 -2.43 -9.14 2.92
C SER A 86 -1.58 -10.21 3.62
N ALA A 87 -1.66 -10.30 4.95
CA ALA A 87 -0.99 -11.35 5.72
C ALA A 87 -1.47 -12.75 5.31
N SER A 88 -2.77 -12.94 5.06
CA SER A 88 -3.32 -14.21 4.59
C SER A 88 -2.80 -14.59 3.20
N ILE A 89 -2.73 -13.62 2.28
CA ILE A 89 -2.19 -13.81 0.92
C ILE A 89 -0.72 -14.21 0.99
N TYR A 90 0.08 -13.49 1.80
CA TYR A 90 1.49 -13.79 1.98
C TYR A 90 1.73 -15.15 2.64
N GLY A 91 0.92 -15.52 3.64
CA GLY A 91 0.96 -16.84 4.26
C GLY A 91 0.79 -17.98 3.25
N ARG A 92 -0.07 -17.80 2.25
CA ARG A 92 -0.37 -18.83 1.24
C ARG A 92 0.61 -18.81 0.07
N MET A 93 1.01 -17.63 -0.39
CA MET A 93 1.80 -17.45 -1.61
C MET A 93 3.31 -17.50 -1.37
N LEU A 94 3.79 -17.04 -0.22
CA LEU A 94 5.20 -17.10 0.14
C LEU A 94 5.48 -18.46 0.76
N ARG A 95 6.22 -19.30 0.04
CA ARG A 95 6.59 -20.64 0.48
C ARG A 95 8.09 -20.73 0.69
N HIS A 96 8.48 -21.22 1.85
CA HIS A 96 9.84 -21.65 2.12
C HIS A 96 10.17 -22.86 1.24
N PRO A 97 11.38 -22.94 0.64
CA PRO A 97 11.76 -24.06 -0.21
C PRO A 97 11.71 -25.41 0.52
N GLU A 98 12.07 -25.44 1.80
CA GLU A 98 12.13 -26.67 2.61
C GLU A 98 10.90 -26.92 3.50
N PHE A 99 10.26 -25.86 4.03
CA PHE A 99 9.24 -25.98 5.09
C PHE A 99 7.83 -25.66 4.59
N GLY A 100 7.65 -25.38 3.30
CA GLY A 100 6.34 -25.08 2.72
C GLY A 100 5.84 -23.66 3.07
N PRO A 101 4.51 -23.44 3.15
CA PRO A 101 3.92 -22.12 3.37
C PRO A 101 4.43 -21.42 4.65
N ILE A 102 4.63 -20.10 4.60
CA ILE A 102 4.97 -19.36 5.81
C ILE A 102 3.76 -19.30 6.75
N GLY A 103 3.98 -19.56 8.04
CA GLY A 103 2.93 -19.43 9.05
C GLY A 103 2.40 -18.00 9.14
N TYR A 104 1.12 -17.85 9.52
CA TYR A 104 0.42 -16.56 9.57
C TYR A 104 1.18 -15.51 10.40
N GLY A 105 1.77 -15.88 11.53
CA GLY A 105 2.56 -14.94 12.35
C GLY A 105 3.75 -14.32 11.60
N ARG A 106 4.47 -15.10 10.79
CA ARG A 106 5.56 -14.57 9.94
C ARG A 106 5.01 -13.69 8.82
N ALA A 107 3.87 -14.08 8.23
CA ALA A 107 3.21 -13.28 7.21
C ALA A 107 2.68 -11.93 7.75
N CYS A 108 2.23 -11.88 9.01
CA CYS A 108 1.90 -10.65 9.72
C CYS A 108 3.11 -9.74 9.87
N LEU A 109 4.29 -10.29 10.21
CA LEU A 109 5.52 -9.49 10.33
C LEU A 109 5.95 -8.90 8.98
N VAL A 110 5.89 -9.68 7.90
CA VAL A 110 6.16 -9.18 6.53
C VAL A 110 5.19 -8.06 6.17
N SER A 111 3.90 -8.27 6.46
CA SER A 111 2.85 -7.27 6.21
C SER A 111 3.06 -6.02 7.05
N ALA A 112 3.49 -6.15 8.31
CA ALA A 112 3.75 -5.03 9.21
C ALA A 112 4.91 -4.18 8.73
N ILE A 113 6.02 -4.80 8.30
CA ILE A 113 7.16 -4.10 7.71
C ILE A 113 6.70 -3.33 6.46
N GLN A 114 5.93 -3.98 5.58
CA GLN A 114 5.43 -3.33 4.38
C GLN A 114 4.50 -2.15 4.70
N PHE A 115 3.56 -2.32 5.64
CA PHE A 115 2.66 -1.24 6.07
C PHE A 115 3.42 -0.08 6.70
N ALA A 116 4.38 -0.35 7.59
CA ALA A 116 5.16 0.68 8.26
C ALA A 116 5.96 1.51 7.24
N VAL A 117 6.64 0.85 6.30
CA VAL A 117 7.45 1.55 5.30
C VAL A 117 6.58 2.31 4.30
N MET A 118 5.49 1.71 3.80
CA MET A 118 4.58 2.40 2.88
C MET A 118 3.86 3.58 3.53
N THR A 119 3.47 3.47 4.80
CA THR A 119 2.89 4.58 5.56
C THR A 119 3.91 5.68 5.75
N GLY A 120 5.16 5.35 6.10
CA GLY A 120 6.25 6.32 6.21
C GLY A 120 6.54 7.07 4.91
N ILE A 121 6.59 6.35 3.77
CA ILE A 121 6.75 6.96 2.44
C ILE A 121 5.59 7.90 2.11
N SER A 122 4.36 7.46 2.41
CA SER A 122 3.15 8.25 2.14
C SER A 122 3.10 9.53 2.99
N ALA A 123 3.44 9.43 4.27
CA ALA A 123 3.52 10.58 5.17
C ALA A 123 4.61 11.58 4.76
N GLY A 124 5.79 11.07 4.34
CA GLY A 124 6.86 11.91 3.82
C GLY A 124 6.47 12.65 2.53
N ALA A 125 5.84 11.94 1.59
CA ALA A 125 5.33 12.54 0.36
C ALA A 125 4.27 13.62 0.64
N TYR A 126 3.36 13.37 1.57
CA TYR A 126 2.36 14.34 1.99
C TYR A 126 2.98 15.60 2.60
N ALA A 127 4.01 15.47 3.44
CA ALA A 127 4.71 16.60 4.03
C ALA A 127 5.40 17.48 2.98
N ILE A 128 6.05 16.87 1.98
CA ILE A 128 6.69 17.60 0.87
C ILE A 128 5.65 18.38 0.06
N LEU A 129 4.55 17.72 -0.32
CA LEU A 129 3.47 18.35 -1.08
C LEU A 129 2.83 19.52 -0.32
N ARG A 130 2.61 19.35 0.99
CA ARG A 130 2.09 20.41 1.85
C ARG A 130 3.01 21.64 1.87
N ASN A 131 4.32 21.43 2.01
CA ASN A 131 5.30 22.52 2.04
C ASN A 131 5.36 23.27 0.69
N GLN A 132 5.29 22.54 -0.42
CA GLN A 132 5.24 23.16 -1.75
C GLN A 132 3.96 23.98 -1.95
N ALA A 133 2.81 23.46 -1.52
CA ALA A 133 1.54 24.19 -1.61
C ALA A 133 1.59 25.50 -0.79
N GLN A 134 2.15 25.46 0.42
CA GLN A 134 2.31 26.66 1.25
C GLN A 134 3.25 27.68 0.59
N ALA A 135 4.38 27.25 0.04
CA ALA A 135 5.32 28.14 -0.65
C ALA A 135 4.67 28.87 -1.86
N VAL A 136 3.80 28.19 -2.61
CA VAL A 136 3.06 28.78 -3.72
C VAL A 136 2.03 29.81 -3.23
N ILE A 137 1.31 29.50 -2.14
CA ILE A 137 0.35 30.43 -1.52
C ILE A 137 1.06 31.69 -1.03
N ASP A 138 2.18 31.53 -0.33
CA ASP A 138 2.97 32.64 0.19
C ASP A 138 3.51 33.53 -0.95
N ALA A 139 3.99 32.92 -2.04
CA ALA A 139 4.42 33.65 -3.23
C ALA A 139 3.26 34.42 -3.89
N ALA A 140 2.08 33.81 -4.01
CA ALA A 140 0.90 34.44 -4.58
C ALA A 140 0.39 35.63 -3.73
N MET A 141 0.48 35.52 -2.40
CA MET A 141 0.13 36.60 -1.47
C MET A 141 1.09 37.79 -1.57
N ARG A 142 2.38 37.56 -1.82
CA ARG A 142 3.39 38.63 -2.01
C ARG A 142 3.27 39.40 -3.32
N VAL A 143 2.71 38.80 -4.37
CA VAL A 143 2.50 39.47 -5.67
C VAL A 143 1.25 40.35 -5.65
N ARG A 144 0.34 40.14 -4.68
CA ARG A 144 -0.94 40.86 -4.56
C ARG A 144 -0.91 42.05 -3.59
N GLY A 145 0.13 42.21 -2.79
CA GLY A 145 0.31 43.33 -1.85
C GLY A 145 1.38 44.28 -2.35
#